data_AF-A0A150IM27-F1
#
_entry.id   AF-A0A150IM27-F1
#
_cell.length_a   1.000
_cell.length_b   1.000
_cell.length_c   1.000
_cell.angle_alpha   90.00
_cell.angle_beta   90.00
_cell.angle_gamma   90.00
#
_symmetry.space_group_name_H-M   'P 1'
#
loop_
_entity.id
_entity.type
_entity.pdbx_description
1 polymer ?
#
loop_
_entity_poly.entity_id
_entity_poly.type
_entity_poly.pdbx_seq_one_letter_code
_entity_poly.pdbx_strand_id
1 'polypeptide(L)'
;MHEQIGFVRGLSFAVELCNKALNEILENISQFKSSIKKLEAQGADVSGLKRELNRISEKIEHYKEECNEEILHKIRKEISTDCLFLRKKIIDSIKTQIDDIIKNEIHKS
;
A
#
# COMPACT_ATOMS: atom_id res chain seq x y z
N MET A 1 -24.25 -36.63 -1.78
CA MET A 1 -23.52 -35.87 -2.83
C MET A 1 -23.87 -34.38 -2.91
N HIS A 2 -24.84 -33.84 -2.16
CA HIS A 2 -25.14 -32.40 -2.19
C HIS A 2 -24.24 -31.55 -1.28
N GLU A 3 -23.68 -32.10 -0.20
CA GLU A 3 -22.83 -31.35 0.75
C GLU A 3 -21.43 -31.00 0.20
N GLN A 4 -20.83 -31.87 -0.63
CA GLN A 4 -19.51 -31.59 -1.21
C GLN A 4 -19.52 -30.43 -2.21
N ILE A 5 -20.64 -30.21 -2.93
CA ILE A 5 -20.78 -29.11 -3.91
C ILE A 5 -20.93 -27.75 -3.21
N GLY A 6 -21.57 -27.71 -2.03
CA GLY A 6 -21.69 -26.50 -1.22
C GLY A 6 -20.36 -26.05 -0.61
N PHE A 7 -19.56 -27.01 -0.14
CA PHE A 7 -18.23 -26.75 0.42
C PHE A 7 -17.24 -26.21 -0.63
N VAL A 8 -17.21 -26.80 -1.82
CA VAL A 8 -16.34 -26.36 -2.93
C VAL A 8 -16.71 -24.95 -3.42
N ARG A 9 -18.01 -24.62 -3.47
CA ARG A 9 -18.47 -23.26 -3.83
C ARG A 9 -18.13 -22.22 -2.76
N GLY A 10 -18.21 -22.58 -1.47
CA GLY A 10 -17.81 -21.71 -0.36
C GLY A 10 -16.32 -21.37 -0.38
N LEU A 11 -15.46 -22.37 -0.62
CA LEU A 11 -14.02 -22.18 -0.77
C LEU A 11 -13.67 -21.31 -2.00
N SER A 12 -14.32 -21.54 -3.13
CA SER A 12 -14.10 -20.74 -4.35
C SER A 12 -14.42 -19.25 -4.13
N PHE A 13 -15.48 -18.94 -3.39
CA PHE A 13 -15.87 -17.56 -3.09
C PHE A 13 -14.92 -16.88 -2.10
N ALA A 14 -14.44 -17.61 -1.09
CA ALA A 14 -13.46 -17.09 -0.12
C ALA A 14 -12.11 -16.76 -0.81
N VAL A 15 -11.65 -17.62 -1.72
CA VAL A 15 -10.43 -17.41 -2.51
C VAL A 15 -10.58 -16.20 -3.44
N GLU A 16 -11.72 -16.04 -4.11
CA GLU A 16 -11.99 -14.86 -4.96
C GLU A 16 -11.97 -13.55 -4.18
N LEU A 17 -12.58 -13.52 -2.98
CA LEU A 17 -12.55 -12.35 -2.10
C LEU A 17 -11.13 -12.01 -1.61
N CYS A 18 -10.33 -13.03 -1.29
CA CYS A 18 -8.93 -12.86 -0.89
C CYS A 18 -8.10 -12.28 -2.05
N ASN A 19 -8.28 -12.80 -3.26
CA ASN A 19 -7.59 -12.32 -4.45
C ASN A 19 -7.95 -10.87 -4.79
N LYS A 20 -9.23 -10.48 -4.65
CA LYS A 20 -9.66 -9.11 -4.89
C LYS A 20 -9.01 -8.12 -3.92
N ALA A 21 -9.01 -8.43 -2.62
CA ALA A 21 -8.41 -7.57 -1.61
C ALA A 21 -6.88 -7.45 -1.77
N LEU A 22 -6.20 -8.53 -2.15
CA LEU A 22 -4.77 -8.49 -2.44
C LEU A 22 -4.48 -7.61 -3.67
N ASN A 23 -5.29 -7.70 -4.71
CA ASN A 23 -5.14 -6.87 -5.90
C ASN A 23 -5.32 -5.38 -5.57
N GLU A 24 -6.26 -5.01 -4.70
CA GLU A 24 -6.41 -3.62 -4.22
C GLU A 24 -5.15 -3.11 -3.51
N ILE A 25 -4.51 -3.96 -2.68
CA ILE A 25 -3.25 -3.62 -2.01
C ILE A 25 -2.12 -3.40 -3.03
N LEU A 26 -2.00 -4.29 -4.01
CA LEU A 26 -0.99 -4.18 -5.07
C LEU A 26 -1.19 -2.92 -5.93
N GLU A 27 -2.44 -2.56 -6.21
CA GLU A 27 -2.77 -1.32 -6.91
C GLU A 27 -2.35 -0.09 -6.09
N ASN A 28 -2.66 -0.06 -4.79
CA ASN A 28 -2.25 1.02 -3.90
C ASN A 28 -0.72 1.19 -3.86
N ILE A 29 0.03 0.09 -3.85
CA ILE A 29 1.51 0.12 -3.89
C ILE A 29 2.01 0.71 -5.21
N SER A 30 1.41 0.34 -6.34
CA SER A 30 1.73 0.92 -7.64
C SER A 30 1.49 2.43 -7.65
N GLN A 31 0.37 2.88 -7.08
CA GLN A 31 0.06 4.31 -6.93
C GLN A 31 1.08 5.02 -6.03
N PHE A 32 1.47 4.44 -4.89
CA PHE A 32 2.51 5.02 -4.02
C PHE A 32 3.86 5.14 -4.75
N LYS A 33 4.26 4.12 -5.50
CA LYS A 33 5.48 4.15 -6.32
C LYS A 33 5.46 5.30 -7.32
N SER A 34 4.32 5.53 -7.97
CA SER A 34 4.14 6.65 -8.91
C SER A 34 4.22 8.00 -8.20
N SER A 35 3.52 8.16 -7.07
CA SER A 35 3.53 9.40 -6.28
C SER A 35 4.92 9.73 -5.74
N ILE A 36 5.64 8.75 -5.19
CA ILE A 36 7.01 8.92 -4.69
C ILE A 36 7.96 9.36 -5.82
N LYS A 37 7.84 8.77 -7.01
CA LYS A 37 8.63 9.21 -8.18
C LYS A 37 8.35 10.66 -8.58
N LYS A 38 7.09 11.10 -8.51
CA LYS A 38 6.73 12.50 -8.81
C LYS A 38 7.34 13.46 -7.78
N LEU A 39 7.29 13.11 -6.49
CA LEU A 39 7.92 13.91 -5.43
C LEU A 39 9.44 13.99 -5.62
N GLU A 40 10.08 12.87 -5.93
CA GLU A 40 11.52 12.83 -6.23
C GLU A 40 11.89 13.71 -7.42
N ALA A 41 11.10 13.67 -8.50
CA ALA A 41 11.31 14.51 -9.68
C ALA A 41 11.13 16.02 -9.38
N GLN A 42 10.40 16.36 -8.33
CA GLN A 42 10.24 17.74 -7.84
C GLN A 42 11.36 18.16 -6.86
N GLY A 43 12.35 17.28 -6.62
CA GLY A 43 13.49 17.56 -5.75
C GLY A 43 13.25 17.23 -4.28
N ALA A 44 12.15 16.57 -3.93
CA ALA A 44 11.91 16.15 -2.56
C ALA A 44 12.83 14.97 -2.16
N ASP A 45 13.37 15.00 -0.95
CA ASP A 45 13.98 13.81 -0.37
C ASP A 45 12.89 12.78 -0.02
N VAL A 46 12.87 11.69 -0.78
CA VAL A 46 11.91 10.59 -0.63
C VAL A 46 12.55 9.31 -0.07
N SER A 47 13.79 9.37 0.42
CA SER A 47 14.54 8.20 0.91
C SER A 47 13.76 7.41 1.97
N GLY A 48 13.12 8.12 2.92
CA GLY A 48 12.25 7.52 3.92
C GLY A 48 11.00 6.85 3.33
N LEU A 49 10.37 7.46 2.33
CA LEU A 49 9.18 6.92 1.66
C LEU A 49 9.52 5.66 0.85
N LYS A 50 10.67 5.65 0.15
CA LYS A 50 11.17 4.50 -0.59
C LYS A 50 11.46 3.32 0.33
N ARG A 51 12.08 3.57 1.48
CA ARG A 51 12.37 2.54 2.49
C ARG A 51 11.09 1.88 3.00
N GLU A 52 10.07 2.67 3.32
CA GLU A 52 8.77 2.14 3.76
C GLU A 52 8.06 1.37 2.65
N LEU A 53 8.07 1.87 1.42
CA LEU A 53 7.47 1.17 0.28
C LEU A 53 8.15 -0.19 0.02
N ASN A 54 9.48 -0.24 0.12
CA ASN A 54 10.22 -1.49 0.01
C ASN A 54 9.88 -2.46 1.15
N ARG A 55 9.86 -1.99 2.41
CA ARG A 55 9.45 -2.80 3.57
C ARG A 55 8.07 -3.44 3.38
N ILE A 56 7.11 -2.67 2.86
CA ILE A 56 5.75 -3.17 2.58
C ILE A 56 5.78 -4.20 1.45
N SER A 57 6.57 -3.95 0.39
CA SER A 57 6.67 -4.86 -0.76
C SER A 57 7.31 -6.20 -0.37
N GLU A 58 8.38 -6.17 0.44
CA GLU A 58 9.06 -7.36 0.96
C GLU A 58 8.14 -8.19 1.85
N LYS A 59 7.35 -7.54 2.72
CA LYS A 59 6.32 -8.23 3.49
C LYS A 59 5.34 -8.96 2.59
N ILE A 60 4.81 -8.31 1.54
CA ILE A 60 3.88 -8.97 0.60
C ILE A 60 4.51 -10.19 -0.06
N GLU A 61 5.75 -10.08 -0.52
CA GLU A 61 6.47 -11.19 -1.16
C GLU A 61 6.60 -12.37 -0.20
N HIS A 62 7.09 -12.14 1.01
CA HIS A 62 7.23 -13.16 2.05
C HIS A 62 5.90 -13.86 2.35
N TYR A 63 4.83 -13.08 2.38
CA TYR A 63 3.49 -13.56 2.66
C TYR A 63 2.79 -14.28 1.49
N LYS A 64 3.23 -14.08 0.24
CA LYS A 64 2.77 -14.88 -0.91
C LYS A 64 3.32 -16.30 -0.86
N GLU A 65 4.49 -16.49 -0.26
CA GLU A 65 5.11 -17.81 -0.10
C GLU A 65 4.40 -18.63 1.00
N GLU A 66 3.79 -17.95 1.98
CA GLU A 66 2.99 -18.56 3.06
C GLU A 66 1.48 -18.61 2.74
N CYS A 67 1.08 -19.51 1.84
CA CYS A 67 -0.33 -19.68 1.45
C CYS A 67 -1.18 -20.41 2.51
N ASN A 68 -1.63 -19.70 3.55
CA ASN A 68 -2.68 -20.15 4.49
C ASN A 68 -3.74 -19.05 4.66
N GLU A 69 -5.03 -19.38 4.59
CA GLU A 69 -6.14 -18.42 4.67
C GLU A 69 -6.13 -17.57 5.96
N GLU A 70 -5.70 -18.15 7.09
CA GLU A 70 -5.53 -17.38 8.34
C GLU A 70 -4.40 -16.34 8.24
N ILE A 71 -3.36 -16.67 7.49
CA ILE A 71 -2.23 -15.78 7.24
C ILE A 71 -2.69 -14.66 6.30
N LEU A 72 -3.45 -14.96 5.24
CA LEU A 72 -4.04 -13.97 4.32
C LEU A 72 -4.89 -12.91 5.02
N HIS A 73 -5.70 -13.30 6.01
CA HIS A 73 -6.51 -12.35 6.76
C HIS A 73 -5.66 -11.41 7.65
N LYS A 74 -4.58 -11.93 8.27
CA LYS A 74 -3.66 -11.10 9.08
C LYS A 74 -2.87 -10.13 8.18
N ILE A 75 -2.38 -10.64 7.04
CA ILE A 75 -1.71 -9.86 5.99
C ILE A 75 -2.57 -8.68 5.57
N ARG A 76 -3.85 -8.93 5.24
CA ARG A 76 -4.77 -7.88 4.82
C ARG A 76 -4.82 -6.74 5.82
N LYS A 77 -4.97 -7.05 7.11
CA LYS A 77 -5.11 -6.04 8.16
C LYS A 77 -3.83 -5.25 8.36
N GLU A 78 -2.69 -5.94 8.45
CA GLU A 78 -1.40 -5.31 8.70
C GLU A 78 -0.96 -4.45 7.51
N ILE A 79 -1.04 -4.99 6.29
CA ILE A 79 -0.60 -4.29 5.08
C ILE A 79 -1.52 -3.13 4.74
N SER A 80 -2.84 -3.28 4.91
CA SER A 80 -3.76 -2.14 4.74
C SER A 80 -3.39 -1.00 5.71
N THR A 81 -3.02 -1.33 6.94
CA THR A 81 -2.59 -0.36 7.95
C THR A 81 -1.28 0.31 7.54
N ASP A 82 -0.27 -0.47 7.15
CA ASP A 82 1.01 0.06 6.65
C ASP A 82 0.81 0.96 5.42
N CYS A 83 -0.08 0.59 4.48
CA CYS A 83 -0.46 1.42 3.33
C CYS A 83 -1.13 2.74 3.74
N LEU A 84 -2.03 2.72 4.73
CA LEU A 84 -2.66 3.94 5.27
C LEU A 84 -1.62 4.87 5.90
N PHE A 85 -0.65 4.33 6.64
CA PHE A 85 0.45 5.12 7.20
C PHE A 85 1.34 5.72 6.12
N LEU A 86 1.69 4.94 5.09
CA LEU A 86 2.49 5.44 3.96
C LEU A 86 1.75 6.56 3.22
N ARG A 87 0.44 6.41 2.99
CA ARG A 87 -0.39 7.46 2.39
C ARG A 87 -0.34 8.75 3.21
N LYS A 88 -0.44 8.67 4.53
CA LYS A 88 -0.32 9.84 5.41
C LYS A 88 1.04 10.52 5.28
N LYS A 89 2.14 9.75 5.31
CA LYS A 89 3.50 10.30 5.15
C LYS A 89 3.69 11.00 3.80
N ILE A 90 3.11 10.46 2.72
CA ILE A 90 3.12 11.11 1.40
C ILE A 90 2.37 12.45 1.45
N ILE A 91 1.17 12.48 2.05
CA ILE A 91 0.37 13.71 2.20
C ILE A 91 1.14 14.75 3.02
N ASP A 92 1.76 14.35 4.13
CA ASP A 92 2.52 15.26 4.99
C ASP A 92 3.76 15.82 4.29
N SER A 93 4.42 15.02 3.44
CA SER A 93 5.52 15.48 2.59
C SER A 93 5.05 16.51 1.56
N ILE A 94 3.90 16.29 0.92
CA ILE A 94 3.31 17.25 -0.03
C ILE A 94 2.95 18.56 0.69
N LYS A 95 2.33 18.49 1.87
CA LYS A 95 1.97 19.68 2.65
C LYS A 95 3.20 20.50 3.02
N THR A 96 4.24 19.84 3.51
CA THR A 96 5.51 20.51 3.84
C THR A 96 6.08 21.24 2.63
N GLN A 97 6.09 20.61 1.45
CA GLN A 97 6.56 21.26 0.22
C GLN A 97 5.73 22.48 -0.16
N ILE A 98 4.40 22.40 -0.06
CA ILE A 98 3.51 23.55 -0.32
C ILE A 98 3.82 24.69 0.66
N ASP A 99 3.96 24.39 1.95
CA ASP A 99 4.26 25.40 2.97
C ASP A 99 5.62 26.06 2.74
N ASP A 100 6.64 25.30 2.33
CA ASP A 100 7.97 25.83 2.02
C ASP A 100 7.93 26.75 0.78
N ILE A 101 7.15 26.40 -0.25
CA ILE A 101 6.94 27.27 -1.41
C ILE A 101 6.29 28.59 -0.98
N ILE A 102 5.18 28.52 -0.24
CA ILE A 102 4.45 29.70 0.24
C ILE A 102 5.37 30.61 1.07
N LYS A 103 6.12 30.04 2.01
CA LYS A 103 7.05 30.82 2.86
C LYS A 103 8.15 31.47 2.02
N ASN A 104 8.71 30.76 1.05
CA ASN A 104 9.80 31.28 0.22
C ASN A 104 9.33 32.34 -0.79
N GLU A 105 8.07 32.33 -1.20
CA GLU A 105 7.50 33.39 -2.05
C GLU A 105 7.10 34.64 -1.25
N ILE A 106 6.59 34.49 -0.03
CA ILE A 106 6.20 35.62 0.83
C ILE A 106 7.41 36.44 1.30
N HIS A 107 8.57 35.82 1.55
CA HIS A 107 9.78 36.52 1.99
C HIS A 107 10.60 37.16 0.86
N LYS A 108 10.18 37.02 -0.40
CA LYS A 108 10.82 37.64 -1.57
C LYS A 108 10.15 38.96 -2.01
N SER A 109 9.09 39.39 -1.34
CA SER A 109 8.41 40.66 -1.59
C SER A 109 8.68 41.69 -0.50
#